data_AF-A0A829HDI2-F1
#
_entry.id   AF-A0A829HDI2-F1
#
_cell.length_a   1.000
_cell.length_b   1.000
_cell.length_c   1.000
_cell.angle_alpha   90.00
_cell.angle_beta   90.00
_cell.angle_gamma   90.00
#
_symmetry.space_group_name_H-M   'P 1'
#
loop_
_entity.id
_entity.type
_entity.pdbx_description
1 polymer ?
#
loop_
_entity_poly.entity_id
_entity_poly.type
_entity_poly.pdbx_seq_one_letter_code
_entity_poly.pdbx_strand_id
1 'polypeptide(L)'
;MKSPIFAPVAAPSLQKPAPAHTIQPSALINSIQQAFQNIKVRSNRFEPTLKVAKESLISPDFVTRESYSIVGLSQPLHPAASKEILKNMDMDYRCFYQALRQQRVDIDYDDQRIQQLLKYQKRILQHIVYIKQNFAGHERYQWHTLEQLQMENYFKK
;
A
#
# COMPACT_ATOMS: atom_id res chain seq x y z
N MET A 1 -35.24 -6.12 -69.72
CA MET A 1 -33.98 -5.90 -70.49
C MET A 1 -33.68 -4.41 -70.55
N LYS A 2 -32.61 -3.98 -69.88
CA LYS A 2 -31.93 -2.67 -70.00
C LYS A 2 -30.68 -2.70 -69.09
N SER A 3 -29.49 -2.58 -69.68
CA SER A 3 -28.18 -2.44 -69.00
C SER A 3 -28.06 -1.06 -68.31
N PRO A 4 -27.08 -0.83 -67.39
CA PRO A 4 -25.73 -0.47 -67.85
C PRO A 4 -24.54 -0.92 -66.96
N ILE A 5 -23.43 -1.20 -67.65
CA ILE A 5 -22.03 -0.80 -67.40
C ILE A 5 -21.73 -0.18 -66.02
N PHE A 6 -20.90 -0.86 -65.22
CA PHE A 6 -20.19 -0.27 -64.09
C PHE A 6 -18.74 0.08 -64.49
N ALA A 7 -18.40 1.35 -64.34
CA ALA A 7 -17.04 1.87 -64.39
C ALA A 7 -16.23 1.44 -63.15
N PRO A 8 -14.90 1.28 -63.22
CA PRO A 8 -14.07 1.12 -62.03
C PRO A 8 -13.83 2.49 -61.40
N VAL A 9 -14.42 2.74 -60.22
CA VAL A 9 -14.13 3.91 -59.38
C VAL A 9 -13.01 3.54 -58.40
N ALA A 10 -11.95 4.35 -58.46
CA ALA A 10 -10.74 4.42 -57.66
C ALA A 10 -10.72 3.68 -56.30
N ALA A 11 -9.74 2.78 -56.15
CA ALA A 11 -9.26 2.34 -54.86
C ALA A 11 -8.38 3.45 -54.22
N PRO A 12 -8.58 3.80 -52.94
CA PRO A 12 -7.61 4.63 -52.22
C PRO A 12 -6.34 3.81 -51.95
N SER A 13 -5.20 4.37 -52.37
CA SER A 13 -3.85 3.87 -52.08
C SER A 13 -3.65 3.69 -50.57
N LEU A 14 -3.30 2.47 -50.16
CA LEU A 14 -2.85 2.13 -48.81
C LEU A 14 -1.60 2.94 -48.47
N GLN A 15 -1.76 3.99 -47.67
CA GLN A 15 -0.64 4.69 -47.07
C GLN A 15 0.12 3.75 -46.13
N LYS A 16 1.42 3.65 -46.41
CA LYS A 16 2.49 3.02 -45.63
C LYS A 16 2.38 3.36 -44.14
N PRO A 17 2.41 2.39 -43.20
CA PRO A 17 2.48 2.73 -41.78
C PRO A 17 3.84 3.37 -41.47
N ALA A 18 3.80 4.47 -40.71
CA ALA A 18 4.97 5.14 -40.17
C ALA A 18 5.80 4.17 -39.31
N PRO A 19 7.15 4.30 -39.27
CA PRO A 19 7.99 3.42 -38.48
C PRO A 19 7.69 3.62 -36.99
N ALA A 20 7.36 2.52 -36.32
CA ALA A 20 7.30 2.46 -34.87
C ALA A 20 8.66 2.91 -34.30
N HIS A 21 8.66 4.00 -33.53
CA HIS A 21 9.81 4.41 -32.74
C HIS A 21 10.09 3.33 -31.69
N THR A 22 10.98 2.40 -32.06
CA THR A 22 11.59 1.48 -31.11
C THR A 22 12.54 2.33 -30.26
N ILE A 23 12.12 2.70 -29.06
CA ILE A 23 13.03 3.30 -28.07
C ILE A 23 14.04 2.20 -27.71
N GLN A 24 15.24 2.34 -28.26
CA GLN A 24 16.36 1.44 -27.98
C GLN A 24 16.67 1.49 -26.46
N PRO A 25 16.73 0.34 -25.76
CA PRO A 25 17.00 0.28 -24.31
C PRO A 25 18.31 0.97 -23.90
N SER A 26 19.28 1.01 -24.81
CA SER A 26 20.57 1.67 -24.63
C SER A 26 20.44 3.19 -24.44
N ALA A 27 19.47 3.84 -25.09
CA ALA A 27 19.23 5.27 -24.94
C ALA A 27 18.70 5.63 -23.54
N LEU A 28 17.85 4.76 -22.97
CA LEU A 28 17.35 4.94 -21.60
C LEU A 28 18.47 4.74 -20.57
N ILE A 29 19.30 3.71 -20.74
CA ILE A 29 20.41 3.42 -19.81
C ILE A 29 21.43 4.56 -19.81
N ASN A 30 21.76 5.11 -20.99
CA ASN A 30 22.68 6.24 -21.09
C ASN A 30 22.10 7.53 -20.49
N SER A 31 20.79 7.77 -20.66
CA SER A 31 20.09 8.91 -20.06
C SER A 31 20.09 8.84 -18.53
N ILE A 32 19.85 7.64 -17.97
CA ILE A 32 19.88 7.41 -16.53
C ILE A 32 21.30 7.58 -15.98
N GLN A 33 22.33 7.03 -16.64
CA GLN A 33 23.72 7.23 -16.22
C GLN A 33 24.14 8.71 -16.25
N GLN A 34 23.76 9.47 -17.29
CA GLN A 34 24.04 10.90 -17.33
C GLN A 34 23.30 11.68 -16.23
N ALA A 35 22.06 11.28 -15.89
CA ALA A 35 21.31 11.90 -14.80
C ALA A 35 22.00 11.72 -13.43
N PHE A 36 22.64 10.57 -13.18
CA PHE A 36 23.37 10.33 -11.94
C PHE A 36 24.74 11.04 -11.90
N GLN A 37 25.43 11.17 -13.03
CA GLN A 37 26.76 11.83 -13.07
C GLN A 37 26.69 13.35 -12.85
N ASN A 38 25.53 13.97 -13.09
CA ASN A 38 25.31 15.40 -12.82
C ASN A 38 24.90 15.69 -11.36
N ILE A 39 24.72 14.67 -10.52
CA ILE A 39 24.49 14.86 -9.09
C ILE A 39 25.84 15.11 -8.41
N LYS A 40 26.30 16.36 -8.48
CA LYS A 40 27.43 16.82 -7.66
C LYS A 40 26.94 16.93 -6.22
N VAL A 41 26.98 15.82 -5.49
CA VAL A 41 26.68 15.80 -4.05
C VAL A 41 27.74 16.64 -3.36
N ARG A 42 27.40 17.89 -3.06
CA ARG A 42 28.15 18.72 -2.13
C ARG A 42 27.95 18.07 -0.76
N SER A 43 28.92 17.26 -0.35
CA SER A 43 29.00 16.73 1.01
C SER A 43 29.30 17.90 1.95
N ASN A 44 28.26 18.67 2.28
CA ASN A 44 28.30 19.48 3.47
C ASN A 44 28.16 18.50 4.63
N ARG A 45 29.29 18.25 5.29
CA ARG A 45 29.35 17.65 6.61
C ARG A 45 28.53 18.54 7.55
N PHE A 46 27.24 18.27 7.64
CA PHE A 46 26.43 18.71 8.76
C PHE A 46 26.81 17.78 9.91
N GLU A 47 27.65 18.28 10.81
CA GLU A 47 27.70 17.76 12.17
C GLU A 47 26.26 17.77 12.70
N PRO A 48 25.68 16.62 13.09
CA PRO A 48 24.36 16.60 13.68
C PRO A 48 24.50 17.16 15.10
N THR A 49 24.38 18.48 15.25
CA THR A 49 24.18 19.07 16.56
C THR A 49 22.78 18.66 17.02
N LEU A 50 22.70 17.48 17.62
CA LEU A 50 21.54 16.96 18.33
C LEU A 50 21.26 17.87 19.53
N LYS A 51 20.63 19.02 19.28
CA LYS A 51 19.81 19.65 20.29
C LYS A 51 18.54 18.81 20.38
N VAL A 52 18.58 17.85 21.30
CA VAL A 52 17.41 17.13 21.80
C VAL A 52 16.40 18.17 22.28
N ALA A 53 15.47 18.54 21.41
CA ALA A 53 14.21 19.09 21.85
C ALA A 53 13.47 17.92 22.51
N LYS A 54 13.40 17.95 23.84
CA LYS A 54 12.47 17.14 24.62
C LYS A 54 11.06 17.61 24.28
N GLU A 55 10.56 17.22 23.12
CA GLU A 55 9.21 17.53 22.70
C GLU A 55 8.35 16.28 22.89
N SER A 56 7.73 16.26 24.07
CA SER A 56 6.43 15.65 24.34
C SER A 56 6.25 14.20 23.87
N LEU A 57 6.84 13.29 24.64
CA LEU A 57 6.34 11.92 24.81
C LEU A 57 4.90 11.98 25.34
N ILE A 58 3.92 12.11 24.44
CA ILE A 58 2.63 11.45 24.67
C ILE A 58 2.83 10.02 24.16
N SER A 59 3.63 9.27 24.91
CA SER A 59 3.58 7.81 24.84
C SER A 59 2.24 7.43 25.44
N PRO A 60 1.32 6.81 24.69
CA PRO A 60 0.23 6.16 25.38
C PRO A 60 0.84 4.95 26.11
N ASP A 61 0.57 4.81 27.41
CA ASP A 61 1.02 3.76 28.33
C ASP A 61 0.46 2.36 27.94
N PHE A 62 0.64 1.93 26.70
CA PHE A 62 0.12 0.65 26.20
C PHE A 62 1.19 -0.40 25.94
N VAL A 63 2.48 -0.04 26.01
CA VAL A 63 3.55 -0.97 25.66
C VAL A 63 4.25 -1.47 26.91
N THR A 64 3.69 -2.50 27.54
CA THR A 64 4.53 -3.46 28.25
C THR A 64 5.43 -4.09 27.19
N ARG A 65 6.71 -3.69 27.21
CA ARG A 65 7.78 -4.21 26.34
C ARG A 65 8.10 -5.64 26.74
N GLU A 66 7.15 -6.55 26.54
CA GLU A 66 7.43 -7.97 26.58
C GLU A 66 7.98 -8.31 25.18
N SER A 67 9.28 -8.53 25.12
CA SER A 67 10.03 -8.88 23.92
C SER A 67 9.68 -10.30 23.46
N TYR A 68 8.43 -10.52 23.08
CA TYR A 68 8.04 -11.72 22.36
C TYR A 68 8.55 -11.58 20.93
N SER A 69 9.16 -12.65 20.40
CA SER A 69 9.35 -12.78 18.97
C SER A 69 7.97 -12.94 18.33
N ILE A 70 7.33 -11.83 17.99
CA ILE A 70 6.09 -11.84 17.22
C ILE A 70 6.49 -12.33 15.83
N VAL A 71 6.03 -13.53 15.47
CA VAL A 71 6.18 -14.11 14.15
C VAL A 71 4.87 -13.90 13.40
N GLY A 72 4.92 -13.10 12.35
CA GLY A 72 3.80 -12.84 11.46
C GLY A 72 3.60 -13.99 10.48
N LEU A 73 2.48 -13.90 9.76
CA LEU A 73 2.08 -14.86 8.75
C LEU A 73 2.46 -14.34 7.36
N SER A 74 2.97 -15.22 6.50
CA SER A 74 3.26 -14.88 5.10
C SER A 74 1.99 -14.58 4.29
N GLN A 75 0.88 -15.23 4.66
CA GLN A 75 -0.44 -15.08 4.08
C GLN A 75 -1.49 -14.98 5.19
N PRO A 76 -2.63 -14.31 4.97
CA PRO A 76 -3.68 -14.22 5.98
C PRO A 76 -4.35 -15.59 6.16
N LEU A 77 -4.80 -15.90 7.38
CA LEU A 77 -5.65 -17.07 7.63
C LEU A 77 -7.07 -16.82 7.11
N HIS A 78 -7.55 -15.58 7.24
CA HIS A 78 -8.89 -15.22 6.81
C HIS A 78 -8.86 -14.74 5.36
N PRO A 79 -9.70 -15.34 4.47
CA PRO A 79 -9.80 -14.90 3.09
C PRO A 79 -10.31 -13.46 3.02
N ALA A 80 -9.94 -12.75 1.96
CA ALA A 80 -10.53 -11.44 1.71
C ALA A 80 -12.02 -11.58 1.35
N ALA A 81 -12.86 -10.72 1.91
CA ALA A 81 -14.27 -10.69 1.57
C ALA A 81 -14.50 -10.45 0.07
N SER A 82 -15.51 -11.09 -0.50
CA SER A 82 -15.89 -10.87 -1.90
C SER A 82 -16.48 -9.46 -2.07
N LYS A 83 -16.41 -8.93 -3.30
CA LYS A 83 -17.00 -7.61 -3.62
C LYS A 83 -18.51 -7.57 -3.36
N GLU A 84 -19.20 -8.68 -3.56
CA GLU A 84 -20.64 -8.79 -3.32
C GLU A 84 -20.98 -8.68 -1.84
N ILE A 85 -20.20 -9.34 -0.99
CA ILE A 85 -20.33 -9.25 0.47
C ILE A 85 -20.08 -7.80 0.93
N LEU A 86 -18.98 -7.20 0.48
CA LEU A 86 -18.61 -5.84 0.87
C LEU A 86 -19.63 -4.77 0.42
N LYS A 87 -20.34 -4.97 -0.71
CA LYS A 87 -21.34 -4.00 -1.18
C LYS A 87 -22.54 -3.90 -0.23
N ASN A 88 -22.84 -4.98 0.49
CA ASN A 88 -23.99 -5.06 1.38
C ASN A 88 -23.68 -4.55 2.80
N MET A 89 -22.43 -4.20 3.07
CA MET A 89 -21.98 -3.67 4.36
C MET A 89 -22.10 -2.15 4.42
N ASP A 90 -22.18 -1.65 5.66
CA ASP A 90 -22.05 -0.23 5.95
C ASP A 90 -20.76 0.36 5.35
N MET A 91 -20.83 1.63 4.93
CA MET A 91 -19.72 2.29 4.24
C MET A 91 -18.50 2.48 5.11
N ASP A 92 -18.68 2.88 6.36
CA ASP A 92 -17.56 3.13 7.24
C ASP A 92 -16.94 1.81 7.67
N TYR A 93 -17.77 0.81 7.93
CA TYR A 93 -17.32 -0.55 8.23
C TYR A 93 -16.48 -1.14 7.08
N ARG A 94 -16.99 -1.14 5.84
CA ARG A 94 -16.26 -1.72 4.70
C ARG A 94 -14.95 -0.97 4.42
N CYS A 95 -14.96 0.36 4.50
CA CYS A 95 -13.77 1.19 4.30
C CYS A 95 -12.72 0.88 5.37
N PHE A 96 -13.15 0.72 6.62
CA PHE A 96 -12.25 0.42 7.72
C PHE A 96 -11.69 -1.01 7.64
N TYR A 97 -12.51 -2.01 7.37
CA TYR A 97 -12.05 -3.39 7.10
C TYR A 97 -11.00 -3.41 5.99
N GLN A 98 -11.26 -2.73 4.87
CA GLN A 98 -10.29 -2.63 3.77
C GLN A 98 -8.97 -1.96 4.22
N ALA A 99 -9.04 -0.90 5.03
CA ALA A 99 -7.86 -0.25 5.59
C ALA A 99 -7.05 -1.20 6.50
N LEU A 100 -7.72 -1.99 7.34
CA LEU A 100 -7.07 -3.03 8.16
C LEU A 100 -6.35 -4.06 7.28
N ARG A 101 -7.02 -4.55 6.22
CA ARG A 101 -6.41 -5.50 5.26
C ARG A 101 -5.23 -4.90 4.50
N GLN A 102 -5.28 -3.62 4.12
CA GLN A 102 -4.15 -2.91 3.51
C GLN A 102 -2.94 -2.83 4.44
N GLN A 103 -3.20 -2.69 5.74
CA GLN A 103 -2.16 -2.76 6.77
C GLN A 103 -1.75 -4.20 7.12
N ARG A 104 -2.19 -5.22 6.36
CA ARG A 104 -1.93 -6.65 6.61
C ARG A 104 -2.34 -7.07 8.03
N VAL A 105 -3.55 -6.68 8.44
CA VAL A 105 -4.21 -7.23 9.62
C VAL A 105 -5.00 -8.46 9.18
N ASP A 106 -4.75 -9.59 9.82
CA ASP A 106 -5.50 -10.82 9.60
C ASP A 106 -6.76 -10.83 10.47
N ILE A 107 -7.89 -10.60 9.82
CA ILE A 107 -9.21 -10.51 10.45
C ILE A 107 -10.28 -10.85 9.41
N ASP A 108 -11.32 -11.55 9.85
CA ASP A 108 -12.49 -11.84 9.02
C ASP A 108 -13.38 -10.60 8.86
N TYR A 109 -14.16 -10.55 7.80
CA TYR A 109 -15.03 -9.42 7.48
C TYR A 109 -16.27 -9.32 8.36
N ASP A 110 -16.66 -10.42 9.02
CA ASP A 110 -17.81 -10.50 9.92
C ASP A 110 -17.39 -10.49 11.40
N ASP A 111 -16.10 -10.28 11.67
CA ASP A 111 -15.59 -10.18 13.03
C ASP A 111 -16.22 -8.97 13.73
N GLN A 112 -16.95 -9.25 14.81
CA GLN A 112 -17.66 -8.25 15.61
C GLN A 112 -16.72 -7.22 16.23
N ARG A 113 -15.43 -7.55 16.41
CA ARG A 113 -14.42 -6.63 16.94
C ARG A 113 -14.17 -5.44 16.02
N ILE A 114 -14.36 -5.59 14.71
CA ILE A 114 -14.21 -4.46 13.75
C ILE A 114 -15.16 -3.33 14.12
N GLN A 115 -16.40 -3.64 14.52
CA GLN A 115 -17.38 -2.63 14.92
C GLN A 115 -16.93 -1.87 16.18
N GLN A 116 -16.24 -2.53 17.10
CA GLN A 116 -15.71 -1.92 18.31
C GLN A 116 -14.53 -1.01 18.00
N LEU A 117 -13.60 -1.51 17.16
CA LEU A 117 -12.43 -0.77 16.70
C LEU A 117 -12.79 0.45 15.84
N LEU A 118 -13.91 0.39 15.09
CA LEU A 118 -14.37 1.46 14.23
C LEU A 118 -14.55 2.79 14.99
N LYS A 119 -14.99 2.72 16.26
CA LYS A 119 -15.11 3.88 17.16
C LYS A 119 -13.79 4.65 17.35
N TYR A 120 -12.67 3.95 17.18
CA TYR A 120 -11.32 4.47 17.36
C TYR A 120 -10.51 4.43 16.06
N GLN A 121 -11.14 4.35 14.89
CA GLN A 121 -10.51 4.10 13.58
C GLN A 121 -9.15 4.79 13.40
N LYS A 122 -9.08 6.12 13.59
CA LYS A 122 -7.83 6.89 13.42
C LYS A 122 -6.73 6.41 14.37
N ARG A 123 -7.07 6.18 15.64
CA ARG A 123 -6.12 5.70 16.66
C ARG A 123 -5.68 4.27 16.37
N ILE A 124 -6.58 3.40 15.93
CA ILE A 124 -6.23 2.01 15.54
C ILE A 124 -5.21 2.00 14.40
N LEU A 125 -5.46 2.76 13.33
CA LEU A 125 -4.52 2.82 12.21
C LEU A 125 -3.15 3.37 12.62
N GLN A 126 -3.12 4.40 13.48
CA GLN A 126 -1.87 4.92 14.04
C GLN A 126 -1.15 3.89 14.92
N HIS A 127 -1.89 3.18 15.76
CA HIS A 127 -1.38 2.12 16.63
C HIS A 127 -0.72 0.99 15.82
N ILE A 128 -1.37 0.53 14.75
CA ILE A 128 -0.83 -0.53 13.87
C ILE A 128 0.52 -0.09 13.30
N VAL A 129 0.58 1.12 12.74
CA VAL A 129 1.81 1.66 12.15
C VAL A 129 2.92 1.75 13.21
N TYR A 130 2.59 2.27 14.40
CA TYR A 130 3.53 2.40 15.50
C TYR A 130 4.07 1.03 15.97
N ILE A 131 3.21 0.06 16.22
CA ILE A 131 3.63 -1.27 16.67
C ILE A 131 4.48 -1.96 15.60
N LYS A 132 4.08 -1.92 14.32
CA LYS A 132 4.84 -2.55 13.25
C LYS A 132 6.22 -1.94 13.03
N GLN A 133 6.44 -0.67 13.41
CA GLN A 133 7.78 -0.07 13.39
C GLN A 133 8.73 -0.74 14.39
N ASN A 134 8.20 -1.33 15.46
CA ASN A 134 8.99 -2.05 16.46
C ASN A 134 9.29 -3.51 16.06
N PHE A 135 8.69 -4.02 14.98
CA PHE A 135 8.94 -5.37 14.50
C PHE A 135 10.28 -5.46 13.74
N ALA A 136 11.01 -6.54 13.95
CA ALA A 136 12.33 -6.75 13.34
C ALA A 136 12.24 -7.19 11.87
N GLY A 137 13.09 -6.63 11.01
CA GLY A 137 13.29 -7.15 9.65
C GLY A 137 12.00 -7.24 8.81
N HIS A 138 11.71 -8.43 8.30
CA HIS A 138 10.60 -8.72 7.38
C HIS A 138 9.24 -8.85 8.07
N GLU A 139 9.22 -9.04 9.39
CA GLU A 139 8.01 -9.20 10.21
C GLU A 139 7.06 -8.01 10.04
N ARG A 140 7.59 -6.79 9.91
CA ARG A 140 6.79 -5.57 9.69
C ARG A 140 5.89 -5.64 8.45
N TYR A 141 6.25 -6.47 7.47
CA TYR A 141 5.51 -6.64 6.23
C TYR A 141 4.68 -7.92 6.22
N GLN A 142 4.60 -8.68 7.29
CA GLN A 142 3.76 -9.88 7.36
C GLN A 142 2.33 -9.53 7.81
N TRP A 143 1.47 -10.55 7.74
CA TRP A 143 0.12 -10.50 8.28
C TRP A 143 0.14 -10.75 9.78
N HIS A 144 -0.62 -9.95 10.53
CA HIS A 144 -0.65 -10.03 11.99
C HIS A 144 -2.10 -10.06 12.48
N THR A 145 -2.38 -10.87 13.48
CA THR A 145 -3.68 -10.86 14.16
C THR A 145 -3.82 -9.62 15.05
N LEU A 146 -5.03 -9.38 15.56
CA LEU A 146 -5.27 -8.27 16.49
C LEU A 146 -4.47 -8.41 17.79
N GLU A 147 -4.23 -9.64 18.23
CA GLU A 147 -3.50 -9.95 19.46
C GLU A 147 -2.01 -9.64 19.32
N GLN A 148 -1.42 -10.02 18.17
CA GLN A 148 -0.04 -9.67 17.84
C GLN A 148 0.16 -8.14 17.72
N LEU A 149 -0.92 -7.42 17.41
CA LEU A 149 -0.95 -5.96 17.33
C LEU A 149 -1.42 -5.31 18.63
N GLN A 150 -1.48 -6.05 19.75
CA GLN A 150 -1.78 -5.54 21.09
C GLN A 150 -3.09 -4.71 21.17
N MET A 151 -4.11 -5.13 20.40
CA MET A 151 -5.37 -4.40 20.27
C MET A 151 -6.36 -4.65 21.42
N GLU A 152 -6.01 -5.48 22.39
CA GLU A 152 -6.90 -5.91 23.48
C GLU A 152 -7.39 -4.73 24.32
N ASN A 153 -6.57 -3.69 24.43
CA ASN A 153 -6.89 -2.49 25.20
C ASN A 153 -8.07 -1.69 24.60
N TYR A 154 -8.40 -1.88 23.33
CA TYR A 154 -9.55 -1.24 22.69
C TYR A 154 -10.86 -2.02 22.88
N PHE A 155 -10.78 -3.24 23.40
CA PHE A 155 -11.95 -4.07 23.71
C PHE A 155 -12.37 -4.02 25.18
N LYS A 156 -11.48 -3.50 26.05
CA LYS A 156 -11.76 -3.31 27.48
C LYS A 156 -12.61 -2.05 27.65
N LYS A 157 -13.79 -2.23 28.25
CA LYS A 157 -14.70 -1.15 28.67
C LYS A 157 -14.39 -0.70 30.07
#